data_AF-A0A848EGT5-F1
#
_entry.id   AF-A0A848EGT5-F1
#
_cell.length_a   1.000
_cell.length_b   1.000
_cell.length_c   1.000
_cell.angle_alpha   90.00
_cell.angle_beta   90.00
_cell.angle_gamma   90.00
#
_symmetry.space_group_name_H-M   'P 1'
#
loop_
_entity.id
_entity.type
_entity.pdbx_description
1 polymer ?
#
loop_
_entity_poly.entity_id
_entity_poly.type
_entity_poly.pdbx_seq_one_letter_code
_entity_poly.pdbx_strand_id
1 'polypeptide(L)' 'MSADEFRKAIADLGMTQVEAAAALEVDARTVRRWALGERAIPGPVRVALRLMVEIRTTKTTATVSGSRRSTAP' A
#
# COMPACT_ATOMS: atom_id res chain seq x y z
N MET A 1 2.80 -3.03 -12.77
CA MET A 1 3.06 -3.68 -11.46
C MET A 1 3.75 -4.99 -11.72
N SER A 2 5.08 -4.94 -11.70
CA SER A 2 6.00 -6.07 -11.61
C SER A 2 6.07 -6.60 -10.17
N ALA A 3 6.81 -7.68 -9.97
CA ALA A 3 7.11 -8.22 -8.65
C ALA A 3 7.86 -7.20 -7.75
N ASP A 4 8.81 -6.44 -8.32
CA ASP A 4 9.52 -5.39 -7.60
C ASP A 4 8.59 -4.25 -7.19
N GLU A 5 7.74 -3.79 -8.13
CA GLU A 5 6.73 -2.75 -7.83
C GLU A 5 5.75 -3.20 -6.76
N PHE A 6 5.37 -4.48 -6.75
CA PHE A 6 4.53 -5.07 -5.72
C PHE A 6 5.22 -5.11 -4.35
N ARG A 7 6.46 -5.62 -4.30
CA ARG A 7 7.27 -5.65 -3.06
C ARG A 7 7.46 -4.24 -2.49
N LYS A 8 7.70 -3.26 -3.35
CA LYS A 8 7.78 -1.86 -2.96
C LYS A 8 6.45 -1.34 -2.41
N ALA A 9 5.33 -1.60 -3.09
CA ALA A 9 4.02 -1.12 -2.66
C ALA A 9 3.64 -1.62 -1.25
N ILE A 10 3.84 -2.91 -0.97
CA ILE A 10 3.54 -3.46 0.38
C ILE A 10 4.49 -2.89 1.44
N ALA A 11 5.77 -2.65 1.09
CA ALA A 11 6.73 -2.02 2.00
C ALA A 11 6.37 -0.55 2.30
N ASP A 12 5.95 0.22 1.30
CA ASP A 12 5.48 1.60 1.45
C ASP A 12 4.19 1.66 2.32
N LEU A 13 3.38 0.60 2.29
CA LEU A 13 2.23 0.39 3.17
C LEU A 13 2.62 -0.12 4.56
N GLY A 14 3.89 -0.39 4.84
CA GLY A 14 4.35 -0.95 6.10
C GLY A 14 3.81 -2.34 6.39
N MET A 15 3.55 -3.15 5.34
CA MET A 15 2.98 -4.49 5.43
C MET A 15 4.03 -5.54 5.07
N THR A 16 4.02 -6.65 5.80
CA THR A 16 4.62 -7.92 5.40
C THR A 16 3.80 -8.58 4.29
N GLN A 17 4.36 -9.61 3.63
CA GLN A 17 3.62 -10.40 2.62
C GLN A 17 2.38 -11.09 3.22
N VAL A 18 2.42 -11.49 4.50
CA VAL A 18 1.29 -12.14 5.19
C VAL A 18 0.19 -11.13 5.49
N GLU A 19 0.55 -9.95 5.98
CA GLU A 19 -0.43 -8.87 6.21
C GLU A 19 -1.05 -8.37 4.90
N ALA A 20 -0.26 -8.29 3.83
CA ALA A 20 -0.78 -7.98 2.50
C ALA A 20 -1.75 -9.06 1.99
N ALA A 21 -1.50 -10.34 2.30
CA ALA A 21 -2.40 -11.44 1.94
C ALA A 21 -3.75 -11.30 2.67
N ALA A 22 -3.71 -11.01 3.97
CA ALA A 22 -4.91 -10.75 4.76
C ALA A 22 -5.70 -9.52 4.26
N ALA A 23 -5.01 -8.41 3.97
CA ALA A 23 -5.63 -7.18 3.48
C ALA A 23 -6.26 -7.33 2.08
N LEU A 24 -5.71 -8.22 1.25
CA LEU A 24 -6.20 -8.51 -0.10
C LEU A 24 -7.15 -9.71 -0.15
N GLU A 25 -7.45 -10.32 1.00
CA GLU A 25 -8.32 -11.51 1.13
C GLU A 25 -7.88 -12.68 0.22
N VAL A 26 -6.57 -12.91 0.13
CA VAL A 26 -5.98 -14.00 -0.65
C VAL A 26 -5.04 -14.85 0.20
N ASP A 27 -4.75 -16.05 -0.27
CA ASP A 27 -3.78 -16.93 0.38
C ASP A 27 -2.34 -16.39 0.31
N ALA A 28 -1.56 -16.58 1.38
CA ALA A 28 -0.17 -16.13 1.46
C ALA A 28 0.73 -16.72 0.36
N ARG A 29 0.45 -17.95 -0.12
CA ARG A 29 1.15 -18.57 -1.26
C ARG A 29 0.86 -17.83 -2.56
N THR A 30 -0.35 -17.26 -2.72
CA THR A 30 -0.70 -16.43 -3.87
C THR A 30 0.12 -15.14 -3.87
N VAL A 31 0.22 -14.48 -2.72
CA VAL A 31 1.09 -13.29 -2.56
C VAL A 31 2.55 -13.62 -2.81
N ARG A 32 3.05 -14.74 -2.27
CA ARG A 32 4.43 -15.19 -2.51
C ARG A 32 4.73 -15.35 -4.01
N ARG A 33 3.82 -15.98 -4.78
CA ARG A 33 3.96 -16.14 -6.24
C ARG A 33 4.03 -14.80 -6.97
N TRP A 34 3.28 -13.80 -6.52
CA TRP A 34 3.38 -12.44 -7.06
C TRP A 34 4.70 -11.77 -6.72
N ALA A 35 5.16 -11.87 -5.47
CA ALA A 35 6.41 -11.29 -5.00
C ALA A 35 7.67 -11.90 -5.67
N LEU A 36 7.58 -13.17 -6.09
CA LEU A 36 8.62 -13.87 -6.85
C LEU A 36 8.50 -13.68 -8.37
N GLY A 37 7.42 -13.07 -8.88
CA GLY A 37 7.16 -12.94 -10.31
C GLY A 37 6.75 -14.22 -11.02
N GLU A 38 6.50 -15.31 -10.27
CA GLU A 38 6.03 -16.60 -10.80
C GLU A 38 4.61 -16.50 -11.39
N ARG A 39 3.82 -15.52 -10.94
CA ARG A 39 2.49 -15.24 -11.48
C ARG A 39 2.29 -13.74 -11.61
N ALA A 40 1.63 -13.32 -12.69
CA ALA A 40 1.19 -11.95 -12.85
C ALA A 40 0.20 -11.55 -11.74
N ILE A 41 0.34 -10.32 -11.24
CA ILE A 41 -0.58 -9.73 -10.26
C ILE A 41 -1.89 -9.36 -10.97
N PRO A 42 -3.07 -9.80 -10.49
CA PRO A 42 -4.35 -9.49 -11.13
C PRO A 42 -4.65 -7.98 -11.20
N GLY A 43 -5.40 -7.56 -12.22
CA GLY A 43 -5.81 -6.17 -12.42
C GLY A 43 -6.41 -5.49 -11.18
N PRO A 44 -7.42 -6.10 -10.53
CA PRO A 44 -8.03 -5.53 -9.31
C PRO A 44 -7.02 -5.31 -8.18
N VAL A 45 -6.09 -6.25 -7.97
CA VAL A 45 -5.06 -6.14 -6.93
C VAL A 45 -4.11 -4.96 -7.21
N ARG A 46 -3.75 -4.74 -8.48
CA ARG A 46 -2.93 -3.58 -8.87
C ARG A 46 -3.62 -2.25 -8.58
N VAL A 47 -4.94 -2.18 -8.81
CA VAL A 47 -5.75 -0.99 -8.53
C VAL A 47 -5.85 -0.77 -7.01
N ALA A 48 -6.18 -1.80 -6.25
CA ALA A 48 -6.29 -1.73 -4.80
C ALA A 48 -4.99 -1.22 -4.15
N LEU A 49 -3.84 -1.81 -4.48
CA LEU A 49 -2.56 -1.39 -3.92
C LEU A 49 -2.19 0.06 -4.26
N ARG A 50 -2.48 0.52 -5.48
CA ARG A 50 -2.26 1.93 -5.87
C ARG A 50 -3.10 2.86 -5.01
N LEU A 51 -4.39 2.58 -4.85
CA LEU A 51 -5.30 3.38 -4.03
C LEU A 51 -4.89 3.38 -2.55
N MET A 52 -4.47 2.24 -2.00
CA MET A 52 -4.00 2.14 -0.62
C MET A 52 -2.77 3.03 -0.37
N VAL A 53 -1.80 3.03 -1.30
CA VAL A 53 -0.61 3.88 -1.21
C VAL A 53 -0.98 5.35 -1.30
N GLU A 54 -1.85 5.72 -2.24
CA GLU A 54 -2.34 7.09 -2.40
C GLU A 54 -3.08 7.59 -1.16
N ILE A 55 -3.96 6.77 -0.57
CA ILE A 55 -4.69 7.11 0.67
C ILE A 55 -3.72 7.27 1.86
N ARG A 56 -2.66 6.48 1.94
CA ARG A 56 -1.67 6.60 3.01
C ARG A 56 -0.88 7.90 2.91
N THR A 57 -0.42 8.26 1.71
CA THR A 57 0.35 9.48 1.46
C THR A 57 -0.46 10.76 1.66
N THR A 58 -1.73 10.76 1.27
CA THR A 58 -2.66 11.88 1.52
C THR A 58 -2.91 12.09 3.01
N LYS A 59 -3.12 11.01 3.78
CA LYS A 59 -3.28 11.09 5.25
C LYS A 59 -2.03 11.62 5.96
N THR A 60 -0.82 11.30 5.49
CA THR A 60 0.42 11.81 6.09
C THR A 60 0.57 13.33 5.92
N THR A 61 0.09 13.90 4.81
CA THR A 61 0.26 15.34 4.53
C THR A 61 -0.78 16.22 5.22
N ALA A 62 -2.01 15.72 5.40
CA ALA A 62 -3.09 16.49 6.02
C ALA A 62 -2.84 16.82 7.51
N THR A 63 -2.04 16.02 8.21
CA THR A 63 -1.79 16.18 9.65
C THR A 63 -0.84 17.35 9.98
N VAL A 64 -0.02 17.81 9.03
CA VAL A 64 0.98 18.88 9.29
C VAL A 64 0.38 20.30 9.15
N SER A 65 -0.80 20.45 8.55
CA SER A 65 -1.37 21.78 8.24
C SER A 65 -2.32 22.34 9.32
N GLY A 66 -2.58 21.63 10.41
CA GLY A 66 -3.57 22.03 11.43
C GLY A 66 -3.10 23.04 12.50
N SER A 67 -1.81 23.34 12.63
CA SER A 67 -1.26 24.06 13.79
C SER A 67 -0.99 25.57 13.61
N ARG A 68 -1.43 26.21 12.51
CA ARG A 68 -1.23 27.66 12.29
C ARG A 68 -2.51 28.48 12.38
N ARG A 69 -3.25 28.34 13.48
CA ARG A 69 -4.23 29.35 13.94
C ARG A 69 -4.08 29.58 15.44
N SER A 70 -3.00 30.25 15.82
CA SER A 70 -2.91 31.00 17.08
C SER A 70 -1.93 32.14 16.85
N THR A 71 -2.46 33.36 16.71
CA THR A 71 -1.99 34.57 17.42
C THR A 71 -3.03 35.68 17.24
N ALA A 72 -3.51 36.13 18.40
CA ALA A 72 -4.32 37.30 18.77
C ALA A 72 -3.87 38.64 18.13
N PRO A 73 -4.57 39.79 18.30
CA PRO A 73 -5.59 40.13 19.33
C PRO A 73 -6.96 40.59 18.82
#